data_AF-A0A844T6Z3-F1
#
_entry.id   AF-A0A844T6Z3-F1
#
_cell.length_a   1.000
_cell.length_b   1.000
_cell.length_c   1.000
_cell.angle_alpha   90.00
_cell.angle_beta   90.00
_cell.angle_gamma   90.00
#
_symmetry.space_group_name_H-M   'P 1'
#
loop_
_entity.id
_entity.type
_entity.pdbx_description
1 polymer ?
#
loop_
_entity_poly.entity_id
_entity_poly.type
_entity_poly.pdbx_seq_one_letter_code
_entity_poly.pdbx_strand_id
1 'polypeptide(L)'
;MESPSSLANRYVAVWNESDAERRKSQIADLWIPQGRHYVGDREFEGYDALETRVREAHEKNVRDNANRFRAADDARRVHDVVVFHWEMLPASGETILARGLEFLVVDGSGRIVADYQFFPA
;
A
#
# COMPACT_ATOMS: atom_id res chain seq x y z
N MET A 1 11.95 15.96 2.33
CA MET A 1 11.21 14.80 2.86
C MET A 1 9.76 15.00 2.47
N GLU A 2 9.14 14.04 1.76
CA GLU A 2 7.74 14.19 1.35
C GLU A 2 6.77 14.17 2.54
N SER A 3 5.55 14.68 2.34
CA SER A 3 4.53 14.66 3.40
C SER A 3 4.01 13.24 3.62
N PRO A 4 3.54 12.89 4.84
CA PRO A 4 2.96 11.58 5.12
C PRO A 4 1.77 11.25 4.21
N SER A 5 0.91 12.24 3.93
CA SER A 5 -0.24 12.07 3.04
C SER A 5 0.18 11.82 1.58
N SER A 6 1.28 12.42 1.11
CA SER A 6 1.85 12.13 -0.22
C SER A 6 2.28 10.66 -0.33
N LEU A 7 3.02 10.18 0.67
CA LEU A 7 3.46 8.79 0.72
C LEU A 7 2.26 7.83 0.78
N ALA A 8 1.27 8.10 1.64
CA ALA A 8 0.06 7.28 1.76
C ALA A 8 -0.73 7.20 0.44
N ASN A 9 -0.87 8.31 -0.27
CA ASN A 9 -1.54 8.34 -1.57
C ASN A 9 -0.78 7.54 -2.64
N ARG A 10 0.55 7.68 -2.71
CA ARG A 10 1.39 6.89 -3.63
C ARG A 10 1.34 5.41 -3.29
N TYR A 11 1.38 5.06 -2.00
CA TYR A 11 1.25 3.70 -1.53
C TYR A 11 -0.05 3.06 -2.02
N VAL A 12 -1.19 3.72 -1.76
CA VAL A 12 -2.50 3.19 -2.15
C VAL A 12 -2.69 3.13 -3.68
N ALA A 13 -2.03 4.03 -4.43
CA ALA A 13 -2.07 3.99 -5.89
C ALA A 13 -1.52 2.67 -6.46
N VAL A 14 -0.49 2.08 -5.86
CA VAL A 14 0.09 0.80 -6.29
C VAL A 14 -0.95 -0.33 -6.28
N TRP A 15 -1.81 -0.37 -5.26
CA TRP A 15 -2.87 -1.37 -5.15
C TRP A 15 -4.00 -1.18 -6.16
N ASN A 16 -4.14 0.02 -6.74
CA ASN A 16 -5.10 0.32 -7.80
C ASN A 16 -4.50 0.19 -9.22
N GLU A 17 -3.19 -0.01 -9.37
CA GLU A 17 -2.52 -0.02 -10.67
C GLU A 17 -2.76 -1.31 -11.47
N SER A 18 -3.41 -1.16 -12.62
CA SER A 18 -3.68 -2.27 -13.55
C SER A 18 -2.51 -2.62 -14.45
N ASP A 19 -1.69 -1.65 -14.85
CA ASP A 19 -0.57 -1.85 -15.77
C ASP A 19 0.62 -2.48 -15.05
N ALA A 20 1.12 -3.61 -15.56
CA ALA A 20 2.14 -4.40 -14.89
C ALA A 20 3.49 -3.66 -14.80
N GLU A 21 3.89 -2.94 -15.84
CA GLU A 21 5.18 -2.25 -15.85
C GLU A 21 5.15 -1.00 -14.98
N ARG A 22 4.03 -0.27 -14.98
CA ARG A 22 3.80 0.83 -14.05
C ARG A 22 3.74 0.36 -12.61
N ARG A 23 3.12 -0.79 -12.33
CA ARG A 23 3.08 -1.35 -10.97
C ARG A 23 4.47 -1.71 -10.47
N LYS A 24 5.30 -2.37 -11.29
CA LYS A 24 6.71 -2.65 -10.96
C LYS A 24 7.50 -1.37 -10.70
N SER A 25 7.36 -0.35 -11.55
CA SER A 25 8.01 0.94 -11.36
C SER A 25 7.60 1.60 -10.04
N GLN A 26 6.30 1.66 -9.75
CA GLN A 26 5.81 2.28 -8.51
C GLN A 26 6.24 1.51 -7.26
N ILE A 27 6.33 0.17 -7.33
CA ILE A 27 6.90 -0.65 -6.26
C ILE A 27 8.37 -0.29 -6.04
N ALA A 28 9.18 -0.18 -7.09
CA ALA A 28 10.59 0.18 -6.98
C ALA A 28 10.81 1.63 -6.49
N ASP A 29 9.85 2.53 -6.74
CA ASP A 29 9.86 3.91 -6.26
C ASP A 29 9.44 4.04 -4.78
N LEU A 30 8.76 3.03 -4.24
CA LEU A 30 8.24 3.03 -2.87
C LEU A 30 9.07 2.18 -1.92
N TRP A 31 9.43 0.96 -2.31
CA TRP A 31 10.22 0.05 -1.47
C TRP A 31 11.70 0.09 -1.84
N ILE A 32 12.55 -0.26 -0.88
CA ILE A 32 13.94 -0.64 -1.18
C ILE A 32 13.97 -2.05 -1.85
N PRO A 33 15.06 -2.46 -2.51
CA PRO A 33 15.12 -3.76 -3.20
C PRO A 33 14.83 -4.99 -2.33
N GLN A 34 15.14 -4.93 -1.03
CA GLN A 34 14.83 -5.96 -0.03
C GLN A 34 13.69 -5.54 0.92
N GLY A 35 12.85 -4.61 0.48
CA GLY A 35 11.71 -4.13 1.26
C GLY A 35 10.72 -5.26 1.51
N ARG A 36 10.04 -5.20 2.66
CA ARG A 36 9.14 -6.27 3.10
C ARG A 36 7.73 -5.77 3.34
N HIS A 37 6.75 -6.63 3.05
CA HIS A 37 5.34 -6.44 3.40
C HIS A 37 4.85 -7.61 4.26
N TYR A 38 4.22 -7.29 5.38
CA TYR A 38 3.70 -8.24 6.36
C TYR A 38 2.19 -8.10 6.50
N VAL A 39 1.48 -9.23 6.44
CA VAL A 39 0.02 -9.24 6.58
C VAL A 39 -0.46 -10.58 7.14
N GLY A 40 -1.02 -10.57 8.36
CA GLY A 40 -1.28 -11.80 9.11
C GLY A 40 0.00 -12.63 9.25
N ASP A 41 -0.06 -13.91 8.90
CA ASP A 41 1.11 -14.82 8.91
C ASP A 41 1.92 -14.81 7.60
N ARG A 42 1.60 -13.92 6.65
CA ARG A 42 2.26 -13.86 5.33
C ARG A 42 3.35 -12.78 5.31
N GLU A 43 4.44 -13.08 4.62
CA GLU A 43 5.57 -12.19 4.37
C GLU A 43 5.90 -12.18 2.87
N PHE A 44 6.24 -10.99 2.35
CA PHE A 44 6.68 -10.77 0.98
C PHE A 44 7.94 -9.94 1.00
N GLU A 45 9.05 -10.48 0.48
CA GLU A 45 10.34 -9.80 0.42
C GLU A 45 10.76 -9.52 -1.02
N GLY A 46 11.12 -8.27 -1.27
CA GLY A 46 11.65 -7.82 -2.55
C GLY A 46 10.61 -7.61 -3.63
N TYR A 47 11.03 -6.96 -4.71
CA TYR A 47 10.12 -6.43 -5.73
C TYR A 47 9.23 -7.48 -6.38
N ASP A 48 9.74 -8.68 -6.66
CA ASP A 48 8.95 -9.73 -7.33
C ASP A 48 7.84 -10.29 -6.43
N ALA A 49 8.13 -10.48 -5.13
CA ALA A 49 7.14 -10.94 -4.17
C ALA A 49 6.09 -9.85 -3.91
N LEU A 50 6.52 -8.58 -3.81
CA LEU A 50 5.63 -7.43 -3.67
C LEU A 50 4.73 -7.26 -4.91
N GLU A 51 5.28 -7.40 -6.12
CA GLU A 51 4.50 -7.33 -7.36
C GLU A 51 3.41 -8.39 -7.38
N THR A 52 3.77 -9.63 -7.05
CA THR A 52 2.81 -10.75 -6.98
C THR A 52 1.70 -10.45 -5.98
N ARG A 53 2.06 -9.99 -4.77
CA ARG A 53 1.11 -9.65 -3.70
C ARG A 53 0.16 -8.53 -4.09
N VAL A 54 0.67 -7.47 -4.73
CA VAL A 54 -0.13 -6.31 -5.16
C VAL A 54 -1.04 -6.72 -6.31
N ARG A 55 -0.52 -7.44 -7.31
CA ARG A 55 -1.29 -7.93 -8.46
C ARG A 55 -2.46 -8.80 -8.03
N GLU A 56 -2.23 -9.77 -7.14
CA GLU A 56 -3.30 -10.65 -6.62
C GLU A 56 -4.40 -9.86 -5.91
N ALA A 57 -4.03 -8.84 -5.11
CA ALA A 57 -5.01 -7.98 -4.47
C ALA A 57 -5.76 -7.08 -5.44
N HIS A 58 -5.08 -6.55 -6.46
CA HIS A 58 -5.69 -5.75 -7.51
C HIS A 58 -6.71 -6.57 -8.30
N GLU A 59 -6.30 -7.74 -8.82
CA GLU A 59 -7.18 -8.62 -9.59
C GLU A 59 -8.43 -8.98 -8.79
N LYS A 60 -8.25 -9.44 -7.55
CA LYS A 60 -9.37 -9.82 -6.68
C LYS A 60 -10.26 -8.63 -6.34
N ASN A 61 -9.72 -7.57 -5.75
CA ASN A 61 -10.55 -6.54 -5.12
C ASN A 61 -10.96 -5.45 -6.10
N VAL A 62 -10.07 -5.02 -6.99
CA VAL A 62 -10.30 -3.89 -7.91
C VAL A 62 -10.95 -4.37 -9.19
N ARG A 63 -10.31 -5.31 -9.91
CA ARG A 63 -10.80 -5.77 -11.22
C ARG A 63 -12.08 -6.61 -11.09
N ASP A 64 -12.03 -7.67 -10.28
CA ASP A 64 -13.09 -8.69 -10.27
C ASP A 64 -14.28 -8.29 -9.37
N ASN A 65 -14.03 -7.51 -8.31
CA ASN A 65 -15.06 -7.03 -7.39
C ASN A 65 -15.40 -5.53 -7.54
N ALA A 66 -14.88 -4.87 -8.57
CA ALA A 66 -15.16 -3.47 -8.89
C ALA A 66 -15.00 -2.49 -7.71
N ASN A 67 -13.95 -2.67 -6.90
CA ASN A 67 -13.60 -1.76 -5.81
C ASN A 67 -12.44 -0.84 -6.16
N ARG A 68 -12.16 0.11 -5.29
CA ARG A 68 -10.97 0.95 -5.29
C ARG A 68 -10.45 1.10 -3.86
N PHE A 69 -9.15 1.32 -3.74
CA PHE A 69 -8.53 1.70 -2.48
C PHE A 69 -8.27 3.21 -2.43
N ARG A 70 -8.43 3.83 -1.26
CA ARG A 70 -7.93 5.19 -0.97
C ARG A 70 -7.19 5.23 0.36
N ALA A 71 -6.29 6.20 0.52
CA ALA A 71 -5.78 6.57 1.83
C ALA A 71 -6.81 7.44 2.56
N ALA A 72 -6.98 7.23 3.86
CA ALA A 72 -7.69 8.15 4.73
C ALA A 72 -6.83 9.40 5.00
N ASP A 73 -7.46 10.51 5.34
CA ASP A 73 -6.78 11.78 5.65
C ASP A 73 -6.26 11.82 7.09
N ASP A 74 -5.51 10.79 7.48
CA ASP A 74 -4.97 10.61 8.84
C ASP A 74 -3.51 10.18 8.87
N ALA A 75 -2.81 10.31 7.73
CA ALA A 75 -1.41 9.97 7.62
C ALA A 75 -0.54 10.83 8.55
N ARG A 76 0.24 10.16 9.39
CA ARG A 76 1.12 10.79 10.37
C ARG A 76 2.50 10.15 10.36
N ARG A 77 3.51 10.92 10.75
CA ARG A 77 4.90 10.48 10.79
C ARG A 77 5.54 10.77 12.14
N VAL A 78 6.32 9.80 12.62
CA VAL A 78 7.20 9.93 13.78
C VAL A 78 8.54 9.31 13.40
N HIS A 79 9.59 10.13 13.29
CA HIS A 79 10.91 9.71 12.78
C HIS A 79 10.82 8.98 11.42
N ASP A 80 11.27 7.74 11.37
CA ASP A 80 11.30 6.82 10.24
C ASP A 80 10.01 5.99 10.10
N VAL A 81 9.02 6.23 10.96
CA VAL A 81 7.73 5.54 10.92
C VAL A 81 6.64 6.43 10.34
N VAL A 82 5.89 5.92 9.38
CA VAL A 82 4.67 6.53 8.84
C VAL A 82 3.51 5.57 9.07
N VAL A 83 2.37 6.09 9.55
CA VAL A 83 1.15 5.31 9.69
C VAL A 83 -0.04 6.06 9.10
N PHE A 84 -0.97 5.33 8.51
CA PHE A 84 -2.22 5.85 7.95
C PHE A 84 -3.23 4.71 7.81
N HIS A 85 -4.50 5.02 7.60
CA HIS A 85 -5.48 4.00 7.24
C HIS A 85 -5.71 3.94 5.74
N TRP A 86 -5.88 2.74 5.22
CA TRP A 86 -6.44 2.52 3.89
C TRP A 86 -7.91 2.12 3.99
N GLU A 87 -8.68 2.50 2.99
CA GLU A 87 -10.10 2.17 2.87
C GLU A 87 -10.36 1.51 1.52
N MET A 88 -11.16 0.46 1.51
CA MET A 88 -11.68 -0.18 0.30
C MET A 88 -13.15 0.20 0.13
N LEU A 89 -13.51 0.68 -1.05
CA LEU A 89 -14.85 1.16 -1.40
C LEU A 89 -15.26 0.64 -2.78
N PRO A 90 -16.56 0.51 -3.09
CA PRO A 90 -16.98 0.28 -4.46
C PRO A 90 -16.45 1.39 -5.38
N ALA A 91 -16.05 1.07 -6.61
CA ALA A 91 -15.58 2.09 -7.56
C ALA A 91 -16.66 3.14 -7.87
N SER A 92 -17.94 2.79 -7.73
CA SER A 92 -19.10 3.65 -7.99
C SER A 92 -19.66 4.36 -6.75
N GLY A 93 -19.04 4.24 -5.57
CA GLY A 93 -19.62 4.76 -4.34
C GLY A 93 -18.61 5.10 -3.24
N GLU A 94 -19.15 5.63 -2.14
CA GLU A 94 -18.38 6.13 -1.00
C GLU A 94 -18.59 5.34 0.30
N THR A 95 -19.33 4.22 0.23
CA THR A 95 -19.48 3.32 1.38
C THR A 95 -18.18 2.56 1.61
N ILE A 96 -17.60 2.69 2.79
CA ILE A 96 -16.39 1.94 3.19
C ILE A 96 -16.77 0.49 3.45
N LEU A 97 -16.23 -0.43 2.65
CA LEU A 97 -16.44 -1.88 2.79
C LEU A 97 -15.44 -2.52 3.75
N ALA A 98 -14.21 -2.02 3.75
CA ALA A 98 -13.15 -2.45 4.65
C ALA A 98 -12.19 -1.30 4.94
N ARG A 99 -11.58 -1.34 6.11
CA ARG A 99 -10.55 -0.42 6.56
C ARG A 99 -9.44 -1.20 7.24
N GLY A 100 -8.20 -0.78 7.01
CA GLY A 100 -7.03 -1.31 7.69
C GLY A 100 -6.03 -0.21 8.01
N LEU A 101 -5.11 -0.51 8.91
CA LEU A 101 -4.00 0.36 9.28
C LEU A 101 -2.75 -0.11 8.53
N GLU A 102 -2.01 0.85 8.01
CA GLU A 102 -0.69 0.66 7.44
C GLU A 102 0.36 1.24 8.38
N PHE A 103 1.43 0.49 8.63
CA PHE A 103 2.58 0.91 9.42
C PHE A 103 3.85 0.69 8.61
N LEU A 104 4.44 1.79 8.17
CA LEU A 104 5.61 1.81 7.30
C LEU A 104 6.84 2.26 8.08
N VAL A 105 7.91 1.48 7.99
CA VAL A 105 9.28 1.88 8.35
C VAL A 105 9.99 2.30 7.06
N VAL A 106 10.55 3.51 7.01
CA VAL A 106 11.19 4.06 5.82
C VAL A 106 12.65 4.43 6.07
N ASP A 107 13.51 4.31 5.04
CA ASP A 107 14.91 4.69 5.12
C ASP A 107 15.12 6.23 5.05
N GLY A 108 16.38 6.67 5.11
CA GLY A 108 16.73 8.09 5.00
C GLY A 108 16.36 8.75 3.66
N SER A 109 16.08 7.96 2.61
CA SER A 109 15.57 8.44 1.33
C SER A 109 14.04 8.50 1.27
N GLY A 110 13.35 7.96 2.29
CA GLY A 110 11.89 7.86 2.35
C GLY A 110 11.32 6.61 1.70
N ARG A 111 12.15 5.62 1.35
CA ARG A 111 11.69 4.34 0.79
C ARG A 111 11.41 3.32 1.88
N ILE A 112 10.37 2.53 1.69
CA ILE A 112 9.86 1.54 2.62
C ILE A 112 10.87 0.39 2.76
N VAL A 113 11.29 0.19 4.01
CA VAL A 113 12.10 -0.95 4.47
C VAL A 113 11.18 -2.08 4.91
N ALA A 114 10.15 -1.76 5.70
CA ALA A 114 9.15 -2.70 6.17
C ALA A 114 7.76 -2.04 6.18
N ASP A 115 6.77 -2.79 5.74
CA ASP A 115 5.35 -2.45 5.69
C ASP A 115 4.60 -3.51 6.50
N TYR A 116 3.80 -3.05 7.46
CA TYR A 116 2.96 -3.90 8.30
C TYR A 116 1.51 -3.48 8.16
N GLN A 117 0.75 -4.36 7.52
CA GLN A 117 -0.67 -4.17 7.31
C GLN A 117 -1.49 -4.89 8.39
N PHE A 118 -2.39 -4.13 9.03
CA PHE A 118 -3.36 -4.63 9.99
C PHE A 118 -4.79 -4.45 9.45
N PHE A 119 -5.60 -5.51 9.45
CA PHE A 119 -7.03 -5.41 9.21
C PHE A 119 -7.80 -6.61 9.81
N PRO A 120 -9.05 -6.42 10.28
CA PRO A 120 -9.75 -5.13 10.38
C PRO A 120 -9.10 -4.21 11.45
N ALA A 121 -9.22 -2.90 11.26
CA ALA A 121 -8.72 -1.85 12.16
C ALA A 121 -9.86 -1.04 12.76
#